data_AF-A0A7L7ME19-F1
#
_entry.id   AF-A0A7L7ME19-F1
#
_cell.length_a   1.000
_cell.length_b   1.000
_cell.length_c   1.000
_cell.angle_alpha   90.00
_cell.angle_beta   90.00
_cell.angle_gamma   90.00
#
_symmetry.space_group_name_H-M   'P 1'
#
loop_
_entity.id
_entity.type
_entity.pdbx_description
1 polymer ?
#
loop_
_entity_poly.entity_id
_entity_poly.type
_entity_poly.pdbx_seq_one_letter_code
_entity_poly.pdbx_strand_id
1 'polypeptide(L)'
;MITVCRTRTLQALRADLATAEEATAAARSEAAGHRQEAGTAIATAVRAETVAEELRARLATAAAEAARAAGELEALRAQVFLDTEDRAALRMLLRTARRSAAPRHVFALLRRGELHSVHATWEEAHAAAEAEGASPTGWAPHPPGELRPASEVEWRVQPVPLGGAR
;
A
#
# COMPACT_ATOMS: atom_id res chain seq x y z
N MET A 1 -65.83 51.75 58.34
CA MET A 1 -65.65 51.30 59.73
C MET A 1 -64.33 51.90 60.21
N ILE A 2 -64.35 52.87 61.13
CA ILE A 2 -63.13 53.55 61.60
C ILE A 2 -62.66 52.83 62.86
N THR A 3 -61.52 52.16 62.77
CA THR A 3 -60.90 51.49 63.92
C THR A 3 -60.05 52.51 64.68
N VAL A 4 -60.44 52.86 65.90
CA VAL A 4 -59.66 53.76 66.77
C VAL A 4 -58.65 52.93 67.55
N CYS A 5 -57.37 53.12 67.29
CA CYS A 5 -56.28 52.40 67.97
C CYS A 5 -55.34 53.38 68.70
N ARG A 6 -54.63 52.88 69.72
CA ARG A 6 -53.61 53.67 70.43
C ARG A 6 -52.43 53.92 69.50
N THR A 7 -51.85 55.13 69.57
CA THR A 7 -50.72 55.57 68.73
C THR A 7 -49.52 54.62 68.76
N ARG A 8 -49.20 54.05 69.93
CA ARG A 8 -48.12 53.06 70.10
C ARG A 8 -48.37 51.78 69.29
N THR A 9 -49.61 51.30 69.24
CA THR A 9 -49.99 50.10 68.47
C THR A 9 -49.87 50.38 66.98
N LEU A 10 -50.29 51.56 66.52
CA LEU A 10 -50.15 51.97 65.12
C LEU A 10 -48.67 52.06 64.71
N GLN A 11 -47.80 52.60 65.57
CA GLN A 11 -46.36 52.67 65.30
C GLN A 11 -45.72 51.28 65.20
N ALA A 12 -46.06 50.36 66.11
CA ALA A 12 -45.58 48.98 66.05
C ALA A 12 -45.99 48.29 64.73
N LEU A 13 -47.28 48.38 64.36
CA LEU A 13 -47.77 47.79 63.11
C LEU A 13 -47.10 48.37 61.86
N ARG A 14 -46.76 49.67 61.86
CA ARG A 14 -46.01 50.29 60.76
C ARG A 14 -44.56 49.81 60.69
N ALA A 15 -43.91 49.61 61.83
CA ALA A 15 -42.57 49.05 61.88
C ALA A 15 -42.55 47.59 61.42
N ASP A 16 -43.54 46.80 61.86
CA ASP A 16 -43.69 45.41 61.42
C ASP A 16 -43.97 45.32 59.92
N LEU A 17 -44.84 46.20 59.39
CA LEU A 17 -45.10 46.28 57.95
C LEU A 17 -43.84 46.64 57.16
N ALA A 18 -43.09 47.66 57.58
CA ALA A 18 -41.85 48.05 56.91
C ALA A 18 -40.83 46.89 56.90
N THR A 19 -40.69 46.19 58.02
CA THR A 19 -39.83 45.00 58.14
C THR A 19 -40.28 43.88 57.19
N ALA A 20 -41.59 43.62 57.12
CA ALA A 20 -42.14 42.61 56.22
C ALA A 20 -41.97 42.99 54.74
N GLU A 21 -42.11 44.27 54.40
CA GLU A 21 -41.89 44.79 53.04
C GLU A 21 -40.42 44.65 52.62
N GLU A 22 -39.48 45.00 53.49
CA GLU A 22 -38.04 44.81 53.27
C GLU A 22 -37.68 43.33 53.10
N ALA A 23 -38.17 42.46 53.98
CA ALA A 23 -37.95 41.02 53.88
C ALA A 23 -38.51 40.44 52.58
N THR A 24 -39.70 40.89 52.16
CA THR A 24 -40.31 40.44 50.90
C THR A 24 -39.53 40.97 49.70
N ALA A 25 -39.05 42.21 49.74
CA ALA A 25 -38.21 42.78 48.69
C ALA A 25 -36.88 42.02 48.55
N ALA A 26 -36.23 41.69 49.67
CA ALA A 26 -35.02 40.87 49.69
C ALA A 26 -35.27 39.47 49.11
N ALA A 27 -36.33 38.79 49.56
CA ALA A 27 -36.68 37.46 49.05
C ALA A 27 -37.00 37.47 47.53
N ARG A 28 -37.67 38.52 47.03
CA ARG A 28 -37.91 38.67 45.58
C ARG A 28 -36.61 38.88 44.80
N SER A 29 -35.68 39.68 45.32
CA SER A 29 -34.37 39.90 44.71
C SER A 29 -33.56 38.61 44.66
N GLU A 30 -33.53 37.85 45.76
CA GLU A 30 -32.84 36.57 45.83
C GLU A 30 -33.45 35.55 44.86
N ALA A 31 -34.78 35.43 44.83
CA ALA A 31 -35.46 34.57 43.87
C ALA A 31 -35.22 34.97 42.41
N ALA A 32 -35.03 36.27 42.13
CA ALA A 32 -34.64 36.73 40.80
C ALA A 32 -33.19 36.30 40.45
N GLY A 33 -32.26 36.40 41.41
CA GLY A 33 -30.90 35.91 41.28
C GLY A 33 -30.87 34.40 40.97
N HIS A 34 -31.54 33.59 41.79
CA HIS A 34 -31.63 32.13 41.58
C HIS A 34 -32.21 31.76 40.21
N ARG A 35 -33.24 32.49 39.74
CA ARG A 35 -33.80 32.27 38.40
C ARG A 35 -32.81 32.61 37.28
N GLN A 36 -32.04 33.68 37.45
CA GLN A 36 -31.03 34.06 36.47
C GLN A 36 -29.90 33.02 36.43
N GLU A 37 -29.40 32.60 37.59
CA GLU A 37 -28.37 31.56 37.69
C GLU A 37 -28.84 30.25 37.07
N ALA A 38 -30.06 29.79 37.40
CA ALA A 38 -30.65 28.61 36.77
C ALA A 38 -30.77 28.75 35.26
N GLY A 39 -31.19 29.93 34.76
CA GLY A 39 -31.24 30.22 33.33
C GLY A 39 -29.87 30.11 32.65
N THR A 40 -28.82 30.65 33.28
CA THR A 40 -27.46 30.54 32.75
C THR A 40 -26.95 29.10 32.77
N ALA A 41 -27.21 28.34 33.83
CA ALA A 41 -26.81 26.94 33.96
C ALA A 41 -27.48 26.07 32.89
N ILE A 42 -28.78 26.25 32.67
CA ILE A 42 -29.53 25.56 31.60
C ILE A 42 -28.95 25.91 30.23
N ALA A 43 -28.72 27.19 29.95
CA ALA A 43 -28.15 27.61 28.67
C ALA A 43 -26.74 27.02 28.43
N THR A 44 -25.92 26.91 29.48
CA THR A 44 -24.62 26.24 29.38
C THR A 44 -24.75 24.74 29.15
N ALA A 45 -25.68 24.07 29.83
CA ALA A 45 -25.91 22.64 29.67
C ALA A 45 -26.39 22.30 28.25
N VAL A 46 -27.35 23.06 27.72
CA VAL A 46 -27.85 22.90 26.34
C VAL A 46 -26.74 23.07 25.31
N ARG A 47 -25.88 24.09 25.47
CA ARG A 47 -24.72 24.27 24.58
C ARG A 47 -23.73 23.12 24.69
N ALA A 48 -23.43 22.65 25.90
CA ALA A 48 -22.51 21.55 26.11
C ALA A 48 -23.05 20.25 25.47
N GLU A 49 -24.35 19.99 25.61
CA GLU A 49 -25.01 18.83 24.98
C GLU A 49 -24.97 18.92 23.45
N THR A 50 -25.25 20.09 22.89
CA THR A 50 -25.17 20.34 21.43
C THR A 50 -23.76 20.05 20.91
N VAL A 51 -22.73 20.57 21.58
CA VAL A 51 -21.33 20.32 21.20
C VAL A 51 -20.97 18.84 21.35
N ALA A 52 -21.44 18.17 22.40
CA ALA A 52 -21.19 16.75 22.60
C ALA A 52 -21.80 15.90 21.48
N GLU A 53 -23.03 16.20 21.05
CA GLU A 53 -23.68 15.53 19.92
C GLU A 53 -22.94 15.77 18.60
N GLU A 54 -22.52 17.01 18.33
CA GLU A 54 -21.72 17.31 17.14
C GLU A 54 -20.38 16.54 17.13
N LEU A 55 -19.71 16.44 18.28
CA LEU A 55 -18.46 15.68 18.41
C LEU A 55 -18.69 14.18 18.23
N ARG A 56 -19.78 13.62 18.76
CA ARG A 56 -20.15 12.21 18.55
C ARG A 56 -20.41 11.93 17.07
N ALA A 57 -21.14 12.82 16.39
CA ALA A 57 -21.40 12.69 14.96
C ALA A 57 -20.10 12.73 14.15
N ARG A 58 -19.21 13.71 14.42
CA ARG A 58 -17.90 13.80 13.76
C ARG A 58 -17.03 12.57 14.01
N LEU A 59 -17.02 12.04 15.23
CA LEU A 59 -16.29 10.83 15.58
C LEU A 59 -16.82 9.61 14.83
N ALA A 60 -18.16 9.47 14.72
CA ALA A 60 -18.77 8.40 13.95
C ALA A 60 -18.41 8.48 12.46
N THR A 61 -18.45 9.68 11.87
CA THR A 61 -18.03 9.90 10.48
C THR A 61 -16.54 9.55 10.28
N ALA A 62 -15.67 10.05 11.14
CA ALA A 62 -14.23 9.77 11.07
C ALA A 62 -13.92 8.27 11.22
N ALA A 63 -14.63 7.57 12.12
CA ALA A 63 -14.49 6.13 12.29
C ALA A 63 -14.93 5.36 11.03
N ALA A 64 -16.04 5.76 10.40
CA ALA A 64 -16.52 5.13 9.16
C ALA A 64 -15.55 5.37 7.99
N GLU A 65 -14.97 6.57 7.89
CA GLU A 65 -13.95 6.89 6.89
C GLU A 65 -12.66 6.09 7.11
N ALA A 66 -12.20 5.97 8.35
CA ALA A 66 -11.03 5.17 8.69
C ALA A 66 -11.24 3.68 8.36
N ALA A 67 -12.42 3.14 8.66
CA ALA A 67 -12.78 1.76 8.31
C ALA A 67 -12.78 1.53 6.79
N ARG A 68 -13.32 2.48 6.02
CA ARG A 68 -13.30 2.43 4.55
C ARG A 68 -11.86 2.45 4.01
N ALA A 69 -11.04 3.39 4.47
CA ALA A 69 -9.66 3.50 4.05
C ALA A 69 -8.83 2.25 4.41
N ALA A 70 -9.08 1.65 5.58
CA ALA A 70 -8.44 0.41 5.98
C ALA A 70 -8.81 -0.75 5.03
N GLY A 71 -10.10 -0.88 4.66
CA GLY A 71 -10.55 -1.88 3.70
C GLY A 71 -9.97 -1.68 2.28
N GLU A 72 -9.92 -0.44 1.80
CA GLU A 72 -9.28 -0.11 0.51
C GLU A 72 -7.79 -0.46 0.52
N LEU A 73 -7.08 -0.15 1.62
CA LEU A 73 -5.66 -0.48 1.77
C LEU A 73 -5.43 -2.00 1.78
N GLU A 74 -6.30 -2.76 2.43
CA GLU A 74 -6.23 -4.22 2.44
C GLU A 74 -6.43 -4.80 1.04
N ALA A 75 -7.45 -4.31 0.30
CA ALA A 75 -7.70 -4.73 -1.08
C ALA A 75 -6.52 -4.42 -2.01
N LEU A 76 -5.94 -3.21 -1.91
CA LEU A 76 -4.77 -2.82 -2.70
C LEU A 76 -3.55 -3.68 -2.36
N ARG A 77 -3.32 -4.01 -1.10
CA ARG A 77 -2.23 -4.90 -0.68
C ARG A 77 -2.40 -6.31 -1.24
N ALA A 78 -3.62 -6.86 -1.19
CA ALA A 78 -3.94 -8.15 -1.79
C ALA A 78 -3.69 -8.14 -3.31
N GLN A 79 -4.11 -7.07 -4.00
CA GLN A 79 -3.86 -6.91 -5.43
C GLN A 79 -2.36 -6.85 -5.76
N VAL A 80 -1.58 -6.06 -5.02
CA VAL A 80 -0.12 -5.98 -5.22
C VAL A 80 0.53 -7.34 -5.03
N PHE A 81 0.09 -8.12 -4.04
CA PHE A 81 0.59 -9.47 -3.82
C PHE A 81 0.35 -10.37 -5.04
N LEU A 82 -0.90 -10.41 -5.55
CA LEU A 82 -1.25 -11.18 -6.74
C LEU A 82 -0.45 -10.73 -7.98
N ASP A 83 -0.36 -9.43 -8.22
CA ASP A 83 0.41 -8.88 -9.33
C ASP A 83 1.90 -9.26 -9.26
N THR A 84 2.46 -9.35 -8.04
CA THR A 84 3.85 -9.79 -7.85
C THR A 84 4.04 -11.28 -8.13
N GLU A 85 3.08 -12.13 -7.72
CA GLU A 85 3.09 -13.55 -8.04
C GLU A 85 2.94 -13.80 -9.54
N ASP A 86 1.98 -13.13 -10.18
CA ASP A 86 1.75 -13.23 -11.63
C ASP A 86 2.98 -12.79 -12.43
N ARG A 87 3.62 -11.69 -12.02
CA ARG A 87 4.86 -11.22 -12.67
C ARG A 87 6.00 -12.21 -12.46
N ALA A 88 6.09 -12.87 -11.31
CA ALA A 88 7.08 -13.91 -11.08
C ALA A 88 6.83 -15.13 -11.96
N ALA A 89 5.58 -15.60 -12.03
CA ALA A 89 5.16 -16.70 -12.91
C ALA A 89 5.45 -16.39 -14.38
N LEU A 90 5.09 -15.21 -14.87
CA LEU A 90 5.37 -14.77 -16.25
C LEU A 90 6.88 -14.75 -16.53
N ARG A 91 7.70 -14.26 -15.59
CA ARG A 91 9.17 -14.30 -15.73
C ARG A 91 9.69 -15.74 -15.84
N MET A 92 9.14 -16.67 -15.06
CA MET A 92 9.53 -18.08 -15.15
C MET A 92 9.13 -18.67 -16.51
N LEU A 93 7.89 -18.44 -16.95
CA LEU A 93 7.42 -18.88 -18.27
C LEU A 93 8.28 -18.32 -19.40
N LEU A 94 8.62 -17.03 -19.37
CA LEU A 94 9.50 -16.42 -20.37
C LEU A 94 10.92 -17.00 -20.36
N ARG A 95 11.46 -17.34 -19.19
CA ARG A 95 12.76 -18.03 -19.10
C ARG A 95 12.68 -19.43 -19.70
N THR A 96 11.62 -20.18 -19.40
CA THR A 96 11.37 -21.51 -19.97
C THR A 96 11.21 -21.43 -21.48
N ALA A 97 10.38 -20.52 -21.98
CA ALA A 97 10.18 -20.27 -23.40
C ALA A 97 11.50 -19.88 -24.11
N ARG A 98 12.34 -19.07 -23.46
CA ARG A 98 13.67 -18.71 -23.99
C ARG A 98 14.62 -19.92 -24.02
N ARG A 99 14.54 -20.81 -23.04
CA ARG A 99 15.34 -22.04 -22.99
C ARG A 99 14.88 -23.06 -24.04
N SER A 100 13.58 -23.14 -24.31
CA SER A 100 12.99 -24.03 -25.32
C SER A 100 12.99 -23.45 -26.73
N ALA A 101 13.36 -22.18 -26.91
CA ALA A 101 13.53 -21.59 -28.24
C ALA A 101 14.64 -22.31 -29.00
N ALA A 102 14.45 -22.49 -30.31
CA ALA A 102 15.35 -23.24 -31.19
C ALA A 102 16.83 -22.82 -31.05
N PRO A 103 17.79 -23.75 -31.25
CA PRO A 103 19.20 -23.46 -31.11
C PRO A 103 19.62 -22.32 -32.04
N ARG A 104 20.31 -21.32 -31.48
CA ARG A 104 20.77 -20.12 -32.20
C ARG A 104 22.00 -20.39 -33.07
N HIS A 105 22.58 -21.57 -32.98
CA HIS A 105 23.74 -21.99 -33.74
C HIS A 105 23.70 -23.51 -33.93
N VAL A 106 24.32 -23.95 -35.01
CA VAL A 106 24.65 -25.35 -35.29
C VAL A 106 26.16 -25.51 -35.27
N PHE A 107 26.63 -26.73 -35.11
CA PHE A 107 28.05 -27.03 -35.12
C PHE A 107 28.42 -27.63 -36.48
N ALA A 108 29.16 -26.86 -37.27
CA ALA A 108 29.71 -27.32 -38.54
C ALA A 108 31.03 -28.05 -38.29
N LEU A 109 31.13 -29.28 -38.78
CA LEU A 109 32.35 -30.04 -38.84
C LEU A 109 33.05 -29.74 -40.17
N LEU A 110 34.27 -29.22 -40.09
CA LEU A 110 35.13 -28.89 -41.21
C LEU A 110 36.28 -29.88 -41.29
N ARG A 111 36.62 -30.33 -42.50
CA ARG A 111 37.84 -31.11 -42.77
C ARG A 111 38.75 -30.29 -43.67
N ARG A 112 39.94 -29.92 -43.18
CA ARG A 112 40.89 -29.02 -43.88
C ARG A 112 40.23 -27.74 -44.43
N GLY A 113 39.26 -27.20 -43.69
CA GLY A 113 38.53 -25.98 -44.06
C GLY A 113 37.29 -26.17 -44.93
N GLU A 114 36.99 -27.39 -45.41
CA GLU A 114 35.77 -27.68 -46.17
C GLU A 114 34.66 -28.24 -45.26
N LEU A 115 33.41 -27.85 -45.52
CA LEU A 115 32.25 -28.34 -44.78
C LEU A 115 32.02 -29.83 -45.03
N HIS A 116 32.08 -30.63 -43.95
CA HIS A 116 31.83 -32.06 -43.98
C HIS A 116 30.41 -32.40 -43.52
N SER A 117 30.00 -31.93 -42.34
CA SER A 117 28.65 -32.18 -41.79
C SER A 117 28.23 -31.09 -40.79
N VAL A 118 26.93 -31.06 -40.45
CA VAL A 118 26.34 -30.07 -39.54
C VAL A 118 25.53 -30.81 -38.48
N HIS A 119 25.74 -30.44 -37.21
CA HIS A 119 25.15 -31.10 -36.05
C HIS A 119 24.45 -30.11 -35.13
N ALA A 120 23.47 -30.57 -34.36
CA ALA A 120 22.73 -29.73 -33.44
C ALA A 120 23.55 -29.39 -32.18
N THR A 121 24.44 -30.31 -31.77
CA THR A 121 25.28 -30.14 -30.58
C THR A 121 26.77 -30.30 -30.90
N TRP A 122 27.63 -29.76 -30.03
CA TRP A 122 29.09 -29.89 -30.16
C TRP A 122 29.54 -31.35 -29.98
N GLU A 123 28.89 -32.08 -29.07
CA GLU A 123 29.20 -33.49 -28.76
C GLU A 123 28.90 -34.40 -29.95
N GLU A 124 27.77 -34.20 -30.63
CA GLU A 124 27.44 -34.92 -31.87
C GLU A 124 28.47 -34.67 -32.97
N ALA A 125 28.88 -33.40 -33.16
CA ALA A 125 29.90 -33.05 -34.15
C ALA A 125 31.24 -33.70 -33.83
N HIS A 126 31.60 -33.80 -32.54
CA HIS A 126 32.84 -34.44 -32.11
C HIS A 126 32.80 -35.95 -32.32
N ALA A 127 31.72 -36.61 -31.91
CA ALA A 127 31.53 -38.05 -32.08
C ALA A 127 31.52 -38.45 -33.57
N ALA A 128 30.88 -37.66 -34.43
CA ALA A 128 30.90 -37.88 -35.88
C ALA A 128 32.32 -37.81 -36.44
N ALA A 129 33.13 -36.90 -35.92
CA ALA A 129 34.46 -36.69 -36.43
C ALA A 129 35.48 -37.72 -35.90
N GLU A 130 35.32 -38.19 -34.66
CA GLU A 130 36.04 -39.36 -34.14
C GLU A 130 35.71 -40.63 -34.95
N ALA A 131 34.44 -40.83 -35.31
CA ALA A 131 34.02 -41.96 -36.15
C ALA A 131 34.68 -41.94 -37.53
N GLU A 132 34.95 -40.74 -38.06
CA GLU A 132 35.67 -40.51 -39.32
C GLU A 132 37.20 -40.53 -39.17
N GLY A 133 37.71 -40.92 -37.99
CA GLY A 133 39.13 -41.18 -37.74
C GLY A 133 39.94 -39.98 -37.25
N ALA A 134 39.28 -38.91 -36.78
CA ALA A 134 39.98 -37.79 -36.17
C ALA A 134 40.61 -38.17 -34.82
N SER A 135 41.82 -37.67 -34.56
CA SER A 135 42.51 -37.91 -33.27
C SER A 135 41.83 -37.14 -32.12
N PRO A 136 41.59 -37.76 -30.95
CA PRO A 136 40.98 -37.11 -29.78
C PRO A 136 41.73 -35.87 -29.27
N THR A 137 43.00 -35.70 -29.65
CA THR A 137 43.87 -34.58 -29.24
C THR A 137 44.17 -33.58 -30.37
N GLY A 138 43.70 -33.85 -31.59
CA GLY A 138 43.97 -33.03 -32.79
C GLY A 138 43.08 -31.80 -32.95
N TRP A 139 42.14 -31.59 -32.02
CA TRP A 139 41.18 -30.49 -32.06
C TRP A 139 41.78 -29.24 -31.42
N ALA A 140 41.73 -28.11 -32.10
CA ALA A 140 41.84 -26.83 -31.42
C ALA A 140 40.46 -26.47 -30.85
N PRO A 141 40.24 -26.51 -29.51
CA PRO A 141 39.09 -25.83 -28.94
C PRO A 141 39.16 -24.36 -29.36
N HIS A 142 38.01 -23.71 -29.52
CA HIS A 142 37.97 -22.32 -29.98
C HIS A 142 37.82 -21.36 -28.79
N PRO A 143 38.91 -20.91 -28.12
CA PRO A 143 38.87 -19.66 -27.41
C PRO A 143 38.96 -18.49 -28.41
N PRO A 144 38.29 -17.36 -28.15
CA PRO A 144 38.42 -16.17 -28.98
C PRO A 144 39.83 -15.59 -28.82
N GLY A 145 40.66 -15.58 -29.87
CA GLY A 145 41.90 -14.79 -29.87
C GLY A 145 43.05 -15.28 -30.76
N GLU A 146 43.17 -16.58 -31.03
CA GLU A 146 44.29 -17.13 -31.81
C GLU A 146 43.79 -18.09 -32.89
N LEU A 147 43.83 -17.65 -34.15
CA LEU A 147 43.30 -18.40 -35.29
C LEU A 147 44.45 -19.02 -36.09
N ARG A 148 44.64 -20.34 -36.00
CA ARG A 148 45.23 -21.07 -37.14
C ARG A 148 44.18 -21.13 -38.26
N PRO A 149 44.54 -20.90 -39.53
CA PRO A 149 43.65 -21.10 -40.66
C PRO A 149 43.00 -22.50 -40.64
N ALA A 150 41.71 -22.59 -40.96
CA ALA A 150 41.00 -23.87 -40.94
C ALA A 150 41.59 -24.92 -41.91
N SER A 151 42.36 -24.49 -42.90
CA SER A 151 43.12 -25.33 -43.83
C SER A 151 44.33 -26.03 -43.21
N GLU A 152 44.84 -25.53 -42.08
CA GLU A 152 46.02 -26.08 -41.41
C GLU A 152 45.68 -27.16 -40.38
N VAL A 153 44.39 -27.32 -40.05
CA VAL A 153 43.90 -28.31 -39.09
C VAL A 153 43.08 -29.35 -39.85
N GLU A 154 43.37 -30.63 -39.66
CA GLU A 154 42.69 -31.69 -40.40
C GLU A 154 41.19 -31.74 -40.08
N TRP A 155 40.81 -31.60 -38.82
CA TRP A 155 39.42 -31.59 -38.37
C TRP A 155 39.14 -30.40 -37.45
N ARG A 156 38.04 -29.68 -37.69
CA ARG A 156 37.64 -28.51 -36.90
C ARG A 156 36.13 -28.46 -36.72
N VAL A 157 35.66 -28.37 -35.48
CA VAL A 157 34.26 -28.08 -35.17
C VAL A 157 34.12 -26.57 -34.97
N GLN A 158 33.18 -25.94 -35.69
CA GLN A 158 32.93 -24.51 -35.64
C GLN A 158 31.44 -24.22 -35.37
N PRO A 159 31.09 -23.42 -34.36
CA PRO A 159 29.72 -22.95 -34.20
C PRO A 159 29.37 -21.96 -35.32
N VAL A 160 28.27 -22.23 -36.01
CA VAL A 160 27.70 -21.40 -37.09
C VAL A 160 26.34 -20.91 -36.63
N PRO A 161 26.10 -19.59 -36.54
CA PRO A 161 24.82 -19.06 -36.11
C PRO A 161 23.69 -19.43 -37.09
N LEU A 162 22.57 -19.93 -36.56
CA LEU A 162 21.32 -20.12 -37.30
C LEU A 162 20.51 -18.82 -37.21
N GLY A 163 20.56 -18.01 -38.26
CA GLY A 163 19.83 -16.74 -38.34
C GLY A 163 20.70 -15.61 -38.82
N GLY A 164 20.63 -15.34 -40.13
CA GLY A 164 21.11 -14.10 -40.73
C GLY A 164 20.08 -13.00 -40.54
N ALA A 165 20.26 -12.18 -39.51
CA ALA A 165 19.90 -10.77 -39.52
C ALA A 165 20.81 -10.07 -38.49
N ARG A 166 21.74 -9.27 -38.99
CA ARG A 166 22.22 -8.11 -38.24
C ARG A 166 21.08 -7.12 -38.07
#